data_AF-A0A2T1A087-F1
#
_entry.id   AF-A0A2T1A087-F1
#
_cell.length_a   1.000
_cell.length_b   1.000
_cell.length_c   1.000
_cell.angle_alpha   90.00
_cell.angle_beta   90.00
_cell.angle_gamma   90.00
#
_symmetry.space_group_name_H-M   'P 1'
#
loop_
_entity.id
_entity.type
_entity.pdbx_description
1 polymer ?
#
loop_
_entity_poly.entity_id
_entity_poly.type
_entity_poly.pdbx_seq_one_letter_code
_entity_poly.pdbx_strand_id
1 'polypeptide(L)'
;MAGEFRTFTVSGGDLCVPESWLYIWASQESGQVVYVGATRLDPEVRTWMHLNDESSQGGKIRDRYPQVATEPMEVMAFAVPDDVDRAAAKELLVRRFLSAGVLAGNHICDDPIDAIVTPQVEKFVRSVLAELRAN
;
A
#
# COMPACT_ATOMS: atom_id res chain seq x y z
N MET A 1 -25.26 -18.77 -12.06
CA MET A 1 -25.22 -17.32 -12.27
C MET A 1 -23.82 -16.97 -12.73
N ALA A 2 -23.66 -16.20 -13.80
CA ALA A 2 -22.35 -15.67 -14.15
C ALA A 2 -21.96 -14.63 -13.07
N GLY A 3 -20.70 -14.62 -12.65
CA GLY A 3 -20.17 -13.63 -11.69
C GLY A 3 -20.08 -12.22 -12.30
N GLU A 4 -19.38 -11.31 -11.61
CA GLU A 4 -19.12 -9.96 -12.11
C GLU A 4 -18.36 -10.00 -13.45
N PHE A 5 -18.83 -9.23 -14.45
CA PHE A 5 -18.16 -9.07 -15.75
C PHE A 5 -17.30 -7.81 -15.74
N ARG A 6 -15.99 -7.95 -15.99
CA ARG A 6 -15.04 -6.84 -16.13
C ARG A 6 -14.28 -6.91 -17.45
N THR A 7 -13.97 -5.74 -18.01
CA THR A 7 -13.07 -5.59 -19.16
C THR A 7 -11.95 -4.61 -18.80
N PHE A 8 -10.73 -4.89 -19.26
CA PHE A 8 -9.56 -4.05 -19.04
C PHE A 8 -8.69 -4.06 -20.31
N THR A 9 -7.90 -3.02 -20.48
CA THR A 9 -7.01 -2.88 -21.64
C THR A 9 -5.59 -3.27 -21.25
N VAL A 10 -4.91 -3.99 -22.14
CA VAL A 10 -3.46 -4.22 -22.08
C VAL A 10 -2.84 -3.55 -23.29
N SER A 11 -1.84 -2.71 -23.07
CA SER A 11 -1.12 -2.00 -24.13
C SER A 11 0.36 -1.89 -23.77
N GLY A 12 1.24 -2.12 -24.74
CA GLY A 12 2.70 -2.02 -24.51
C GLY A 12 3.25 -3.01 -23.49
N GLY A 13 2.53 -4.08 -23.16
CA GLY A 13 2.90 -5.03 -22.09
C GLY A 13 2.41 -4.63 -20.69
N ASP A 14 1.68 -3.53 -20.57
CA ASP A 14 1.16 -3.02 -19.30
C ASP A 14 -0.36 -3.09 -19.21
N LEU A 15 -0.86 -3.33 -17.99
CA LEU A 15 -2.28 -3.23 -17.67
C LEU A 15 -2.69 -1.74 -17.59
N CYS A 16 -3.55 -1.30 -18.50
CA CYS A 16 -4.11 0.04 -18.53
C CYS A 16 -5.42 0.10 -17.74
N VAL A 17 -5.33 -0.14 -16.43
CA VAL A 17 -6.45 0.12 -15.51
C VAL A 17 -6.31 1.53 -14.91
N PRO A 18 -7.41 2.28 -14.76
CA PRO A 18 -7.39 3.57 -14.08
C PRO A 18 -7.11 3.39 -12.58
N GLU A 19 -7.46 2.23 -12.03
CA GLU A 19 -7.40 1.96 -10.61
C GLU A 19 -5.96 1.94 -10.08
N SER A 20 -5.75 2.75 -9.05
CA SER A 20 -4.47 2.96 -8.38
C SER A 20 -4.75 2.93 -6.88
N TRP A 21 -3.93 2.22 -6.12
CA TRP A 21 -4.18 1.98 -4.70
C TRP A 21 -2.95 2.26 -3.86
N LEU A 22 -3.16 2.88 -2.69
CA LEU A 22 -2.22 2.96 -1.60
C LEU A 22 -2.73 2.06 -0.49
N TYR A 23 -1.91 1.16 0.05
CA TYR A 23 -2.33 0.21 1.07
C TYR A 23 -1.31 0.11 2.20
N ILE A 24 -1.80 -0.19 3.40
CA ILE A 24 -1.06 -0.15 4.65
C ILE A 24 -1.30 -1.46 5.37
N TRP A 25 -0.21 -2.11 5.77
CA TRP A 25 -0.23 -3.29 6.63
C TRP A 25 0.08 -2.85 8.05
N ALA A 26 -0.78 -3.21 8.98
CA ALA A 26 -0.59 -2.98 10.41
C ALA A 26 -0.81 -4.27 11.20
N SER A 27 -0.04 -4.45 12.28
CA SER A 27 -0.31 -5.53 13.23
C SER A 27 -1.61 -5.22 13.98
N GLN A 28 -2.53 -6.18 14.04
CA GLN A 28 -3.75 -6.02 14.84
C GLN A 28 -3.47 -6.02 16.35
N GLU A 29 -2.33 -6.58 16.77
CA GLU A 29 -1.96 -6.66 18.18
C GLU A 29 -1.31 -5.37 18.69
N SER A 30 -0.36 -4.81 17.93
CA SER A 30 0.38 -3.61 18.35
C SER A 30 -0.15 -2.31 17.73
N GLY A 31 -0.96 -2.39 16.68
CA GLY A 31 -1.38 -1.25 15.87
C GLY A 31 -0.24 -0.62 15.05
N GLN A 32 0.97 -1.17 15.11
CA GLN A 32 2.12 -0.60 14.41
C GLN A 32 2.09 -0.93 12.92
N VAL A 33 2.47 0.04 12.11
CA VAL A 33 2.54 -0.10 10.66
C VAL A 33 3.81 -0.85 10.27
N VAL A 34 3.67 -1.96 9.56
CA VAL A 34 4.79 -2.81 9.13
C VAL A 34 5.21 -2.51 7.70
N TYR A 35 4.26 -2.09 6.86
CA TYR A 35 4.52 -1.83 5.44
C TYR A 35 3.49 -0.86 4.84
N VAL A 36 3.95 0.02 3.97
CA VAL A 36 3.12 0.85 3.09
C VAL A 36 3.49 0.51 1.65
N GLY A 37 2.49 0.06 0.90
CA GLY A 37 2.66 -0.30 -0.50
C GLY A 37 1.76 0.51 -1.41
N ALA A 38 2.08 0.48 -2.69
CA ALA A 38 1.31 1.14 -3.73
C ALA A 38 1.23 0.23 -4.95
N THR A 39 0.06 0.14 -5.61
CA THR A 39 -0.19 -0.81 -6.69
C THR A 39 -1.20 -0.28 -7.71
N ARG A 40 -1.20 -0.84 -8.92
CA ARG A 40 -2.29 -0.73 -9.91
C ARG A 40 -3.17 -1.99 -9.96
N LEU A 41 -2.80 -3.02 -9.21
CA LEU A 41 -3.62 -4.22 -9.03
C LEU A 41 -4.65 -3.96 -7.94
N ASP A 42 -5.71 -4.74 -7.96
CA ASP A 42 -6.62 -4.86 -6.83
C ASP A 42 -5.84 -5.16 -5.53
N PRO A 43 -6.15 -4.49 -4.40
CA PRO A 43 -5.44 -4.69 -3.13
C PRO A 43 -5.47 -6.12 -2.59
N GLU A 44 -6.58 -6.85 -2.77
CA GLU A 44 -6.68 -8.25 -2.33
C GLU A 44 -5.77 -9.14 -3.17
N VAL A 45 -5.76 -8.93 -4.50
CA VAL A 45 -4.84 -9.64 -5.41
C VAL A 45 -3.40 -9.34 -5.04
N ARG A 46 -3.05 -8.07 -4.83
CA ARG A 46 -1.68 -7.69 -4.45
C ARG A 46 -1.28 -8.27 -3.09
N THR A 47 -2.22 -8.32 -2.15
CA THR A 47 -2.02 -8.94 -0.83
C THR A 47 -1.78 -10.44 -0.95
N TRP A 48 -2.59 -11.14 -1.75
CA TRP A 48 -2.38 -12.56 -2.02
C TRP A 48 -1.00 -12.83 -2.64
N MET A 49 -0.56 -12.01 -3.61
CA MET A 49 0.77 -12.14 -4.20
C MET A 49 1.89 -11.96 -3.16
N HIS A 50 1.76 -11.02 -2.23
CA HIS A 50 2.74 -10.83 -1.15
C HIS A 50 2.88 -12.05 -0.22
N LEU A 51 1.83 -12.85 -0.09
CA LEU A 51 1.78 -14.02 0.79
C LEU A 51 2.18 -15.32 0.08
N ASN A 52 1.96 -15.42 -1.24
CA ASN A 52 1.98 -16.70 -1.95
C ASN A 52 2.92 -16.77 -3.16
N ASP A 53 3.32 -15.66 -3.77
CA ASP A 53 4.11 -15.69 -5.01
C ASP A 53 5.62 -15.70 -4.72
N GLU A 54 6.25 -16.86 -4.96
CA GLU A 54 7.70 -17.09 -4.75
C GLU A 54 8.58 -16.40 -5.82
N SER A 55 8.00 -16.05 -6.97
CA SER A 55 8.73 -15.56 -8.15
C SER A 55 8.72 -14.05 -8.27
N SER A 56 7.76 -13.39 -7.64
CA SER A 56 7.64 -11.95 -7.75
C SER A 56 8.67 -11.26 -6.87
N GLN A 57 9.20 -10.15 -7.39
CA GLN A 57 9.66 -9.02 -6.57
C GLN A 57 8.59 -8.54 -5.53
N GLY A 58 7.40 -9.16 -5.50
CA GLY A 58 6.31 -9.03 -4.54
C GLY A 58 6.31 -10.04 -3.40
N GLY A 59 7.21 -11.04 -3.30
CA GLY A 59 7.38 -11.86 -2.08
C GLY A 59 7.97 -11.12 -0.87
N LYS A 60 8.21 -9.80 -0.99
CA LYS A 60 8.94 -9.00 -0.01
C LYS A 60 8.33 -9.02 1.39
N ILE A 61 7.00 -9.08 1.55
CA ILE A 61 6.42 -9.02 2.90
C ILE A 61 6.71 -10.32 3.65
N ARG A 62 6.40 -11.48 3.09
CA ARG A 62 6.65 -12.76 3.77
C ARG A 62 8.15 -12.97 4.05
N ASP A 63 9.01 -12.54 3.14
CA ASP A 63 10.46 -12.74 3.28
C ASP A 63 11.11 -11.73 4.23
N ARG A 64 10.71 -10.45 4.18
CA ARG A 64 11.29 -9.37 5.01
C ARG A 64 10.58 -9.21 6.35
N TYR A 65 9.35 -9.68 6.47
CA TYR A 65 8.52 -9.66 7.69
C TYR A 65 7.83 -11.03 7.91
N PRO A 66 8.58 -12.09 8.28
CA PRO A 66 8.06 -13.44 8.39
C PRO A 66 6.91 -13.63 9.39
N GLN A 67 6.77 -12.71 10.34
CA GLN A 67 5.69 -12.69 11.33
C GLN A 67 4.30 -12.65 10.70
N VAL A 68 4.18 -12.16 9.45
CA VAL A 68 2.91 -12.16 8.70
C VAL A 68 2.28 -13.56 8.57
N ALA A 69 3.06 -14.64 8.71
CA ALA A 69 2.57 -16.01 8.65
C ALA A 69 1.80 -16.43 9.91
N THR A 70 2.00 -15.75 11.03
CA THR A 70 1.48 -16.15 12.35
C THR A 70 0.72 -15.05 13.07
N GLU A 71 1.09 -13.79 12.85
CA GLU A 71 0.47 -12.63 13.47
C GLU A 71 -0.70 -12.12 12.62
N PRO A 72 -1.86 -11.81 13.23
CA PRO A 72 -2.97 -11.20 12.51
C PRO A 72 -2.59 -9.80 12.03
N MET A 73 -2.74 -9.57 10.73
CA MET A 73 -2.51 -8.27 10.10
C MET A 73 -3.82 -7.67 9.61
N GLU A 74 -3.91 -6.35 9.66
CA GLU A 74 -4.93 -5.58 8.98
C GLU A 74 -4.32 -4.91 7.75
N VAL A 75 -5.02 -5.00 6.62
CA VAL A 75 -4.64 -4.33 5.37
C VAL A 75 -5.70 -3.29 5.02
N MET A 76 -5.34 -2.02 5.16
CA MET A 76 -6.21 -0.89 4.81
C MET A 76 -5.81 -0.36 3.45
N ALA A 77 -6.74 -0.28 2.50
CA ALA A 77 -6.47 0.16 1.14
C ALA A 77 -7.32 1.40 0.77
N PHE A 78 -6.67 2.35 0.10
CA PHE A 78 -7.23 3.63 -0.31
C PHE A 78 -7.07 3.78 -1.81
N ALA A 79 -8.17 4.05 -2.50
CA ALA A 79 -8.13 4.40 -3.91
C ALA A 79 -7.40 5.74 -4.08
N VAL A 80 -6.42 5.77 -4.97
CA VAL A 80 -5.60 6.93 -5.29
C VAL A 80 -6.22 7.61 -6.50
N PRO A 81 -6.62 8.89 -6.40
CA PRO A 81 -7.13 9.65 -7.54
C PRO A 81 -6.12 9.75 -8.69
N ASP A 82 -6.62 9.86 -9.92
CA ASP A 82 -5.78 9.90 -11.14
C ASP A 82 -4.82 11.10 -11.18
N ASP A 83 -5.16 12.20 -10.50
CA ASP A 83 -4.32 13.42 -10.40
C ASP A 83 -3.30 13.37 -9.26
N VAL A 84 -3.21 12.25 -8.53
CA VAL A 84 -2.26 12.03 -7.44
C VAL A 84 -1.17 11.05 -7.89
N ASP A 85 0.09 11.50 -7.83
CA ASP A 85 1.22 10.59 -7.98
C ASP A 85 1.26 9.62 -6.79
N ARG A 86 0.89 8.36 -7.08
CA ARG A 86 0.85 7.27 -6.09
C ARG A 86 2.21 7.03 -5.44
N ALA A 87 3.32 7.14 -6.18
CA ALA A 87 4.65 6.93 -5.61
C ALA A 87 4.96 8.05 -4.61
N ALA A 88 4.74 9.31 -4.99
CA ALA A 88 4.93 10.45 -4.08
C ALA A 88 4.02 10.36 -2.84
N ALA A 89 2.76 9.92 -3.00
CA ALA A 89 1.84 9.71 -1.88
C ALA A 89 2.33 8.61 -0.91
N LYS A 90 2.85 7.49 -1.45
CA LYS A 90 3.46 6.43 -0.64
C LYS A 90 4.66 6.96 0.15
N GLU A 91 5.58 7.65 -0.51
CA GLU A 91 6.78 8.22 0.14
C GLU A 91 6.41 9.22 1.24
N LEU A 92 5.48 10.13 0.95
CA LEU A 92 4.99 11.09 1.94
C LEU A 92 4.33 10.39 3.13
N LEU A 93 3.49 9.38 2.90
CA LEU A 93 2.84 8.66 4.00
C LEU A 93 3.85 7.93 4.90
N VAL A 94 4.87 7.27 4.31
CA VAL A 94 5.96 6.64 5.09
C VAL A 94 6.69 7.68 5.94
N ARG A 95 6.99 8.87 5.40
CA ARG A 95 7.61 9.98 6.17
C ARG A 95 6.75 10.40 7.35
N ARG A 96 5.43 10.53 7.15
CA ARG A 96 4.49 10.90 8.21
C ARG A 96 4.45 9.84 9.31
N PHE A 97 4.45 8.56 8.96
CA PHE A 97 4.48 7.47 9.93
C PHE A 97 5.81 7.37 10.69
N LEU A 98 6.93 7.54 9.99
CA LEU A 98 8.25 7.57 10.62
C LEU A 98 8.36 8.72 11.63
N SER A 99 7.95 9.93 11.22
CA SER A 99 7.96 11.10 12.09
C SER A 99 7.01 10.97 13.29
N ALA A 100 5.93 10.19 13.16
CA ALA A 100 4.97 9.94 14.24
C ALA A 100 5.37 8.77 15.14
N GLY A 101 6.43 8.02 14.81
CA GLY A 101 6.86 6.84 15.57
C GLY A 101 5.88 5.67 15.52
N VAL A 102 5.05 5.57 14.48
CA VAL A 102 4.03 4.49 14.35
C VAL A 102 4.48 3.32 13.49
N LEU A 103 5.62 3.45 12.79
CA LEU A 103 6.22 2.32 12.09
C LEU A 103 6.79 1.33 13.12
N ALA A 104 6.57 0.03 12.89
CA ALA A 104 7.21 -1.03 13.66
C ALA A 104 8.73 -0.95 13.55
N GLY A 105 9.47 -1.31 14.60
CA GLY A 105 10.95 -1.22 14.58
C GLY A 105 11.63 -2.08 13.51
N ASN A 106 10.94 -3.13 13.05
CA ASN A 106 11.33 -4.02 11.96
C ASN A 106 10.47 -3.81 10.70
N HIS A 107 9.90 -2.62 10.50
CA HIS A 107 9.14 -2.31 9.29
C HIS A 107 9.97 -2.56 8.02
N ILE A 108 9.27 -2.81 6.92
CA ILE A 108 9.90 -3.12 5.64
C ILE A 108 9.65 -2.05 4.58
N CYS A 109 9.10 -0.89 4.99
CA CYS A 109 9.14 0.33 4.20
C CYS A 109 10.59 0.70 3.90
N ASP A 110 10.88 1.04 2.65
CA ASP A 110 12.17 1.59 2.27
C ASP A 110 12.30 3.03 2.79
N ASP A 111 13.54 3.50 3.00
CA ASP A 111 13.78 4.87 3.45
C ASP A 111 13.22 5.87 2.42
N PRO A 112 12.43 6.86 2.86
CA PRO A 112 11.67 7.63 1.91
C PRO A 112 12.53 8.66 1.18
N ILE A 113 12.56 8.56 -0.15
CA ILE A 113 13.34 9.46 -1.01
C ILE A 113 12.65 10.83 -1.11
N ASP A 114 13.42 11.90 -1.29
CA ASP A 114 12.88 13.26 -1.49
C ASP A 114 12.07 13.35 -2.79
N ALA A 115 10.79 13.02 -2.67
CA ALA A 115 9.79 13.19 -3.72
C ALA A 115 9.25 14.63 -3.70
N ILE A 116 8.94 15.15 -4.88
CA ILE A 116 8.23 16.42 -5.02
C ILE A 116 6.80 16.20 -4.54
N VAL A 117 6.43 16.86 -3.43
CA VAL A 117 5.08 16.80 -2.87
C VAL A 117 4.24 17.90 -3.49
N THR A 118 3.23 17.51 -4.27
CA THR A 118 2.22 18.43 -4.79
C THR A 118 1.10 18.68 -3.77
N PRO A 119 0.32 19.77 -3.89
CA PRO A 119 -0.84 20.00 -3.03
C PRO A 119 -1.88 18.86 -3.05
N GLN A 120 -2.04 18.19 -4.19
CA GLN A 120 -2.92 17.04 -4.36
C GLN A 120 -2.44 15.84 -3.55
N VAL A 121 -1.14 15.53 -3.62
CA VAL A 121 -0.51 14.47 -2.82
C VAL A 121 -0.65 14.76 -1.33
N GLU A 122 -0.35 15.99 -0.89
CA GLU A 122 -0.49 16.38 0.51
C GLU A 122 -1.94 16.27 1.00
N LYS A 123 -2.91 16.74 0.19
CA LYS A 123 -4.34 16.66 0.53
C LYS A 123 -4.79 15.20 0.67
N PHE A 124 -4.38 14.34 -0.25
CA PHE A 124 -4.73 12.92 -0.23
C PHE A 124 -4.12 12.19 0.97
N VAL A 125 -2.82 12.39 1.25
CA VAL A 125 -2.19 11.76 2.42
C VAL A 125 -2.82 12.25 3.72
N ARG A 126 -3.19 13.54 3.80
CA ARG A 126 -3.93 14.06 4.96
C ARG A 126 -5.29 13.40 5.14
N SER A 127 -6.04 13.11 4.06
CA SER A 127 -7.32 12.39 4.20
C SER A 127 -7.13 10.95 4.62
N VAL A 128 -6.10 10.26 4.10
CA VAL A 128 -5.74 8.90 4.56
C VAL A 128 -5.44 8.90 6.06
N LEU A 129 -4.60 9.83 6.53
CA LEU A 129 -4.27 9.94 7.95
C LEU A 129 -5.46 10.31 8.84
N ALA A 130 -6.45 11.05 8.31
CA ALA A 130 -7.67 11.36 9.03
C ALA A 130 -8.55 10.12 9.18
N GLU A 131 -8.70 9.33 8.11
CA GLU A 131 -9.47 8.08 8.11
C GLU A 131 -8.87 7.06 9.09
N LEU A 132 -7.55 6.91 9.10
CA LEU A 132 -6.83 6.01 10.01
C LEU A 132 -6.98 6.36 11.49
N ARG A 133 -7.39 7.59 11.82
CA ARG A 133 -7.65 8.01 13.22
C ARG A 133 -9.10 7.80 13.63
N ALA A 134 -9.99 7.61 12.67
CA ALA A 134 -11.42 7.44 12.89
C ALA A 134 -11.81 5.97 13.10
N ASN A 135 -10.98 5.05 12.58
CA ASN A 135 -11.03 3.61 12.84
C ASN A 135 -10.19 3.26 14.08
#